data_AF-A0A6L5QRG2-F1
#
_entry.id   AF-A0A6L5QRG2-F1
#
_cell.length_a   1.000
_cell.length_b   1.000
_cell.length_c   1.000
_cell.angle_alpha   90.00
_cell.angle_beta   90.00
_cell.angle_gamma   90.00
#
_symmetry.space_group_name_H-M   'P 1'
#
loop_
_entity.id
_entity.type
_entity.pdbx_description
1 polymer ?
#
loop_
_entity_poly.entity_id
_entity_poly.type
_entity_poly.pdbx_seq_one_letter_code
_entity_poly.pdbx_strand_id
1 'polypeptide(L)'
;MMYFKHAEHFAINKALFLAAWKVWFKRFKNSDGGNHQIDWKFGKMPIGASDNSLSDLIRNEQRFSMEMLCRMMVPWSFRNDQQVDDVFLRDYKVLFEISSLTDEKGREVMAANLSASALQIWNAMSFAEQDDYMSYAESRVQADIEVRSKDPVVLDDQGIELIGEDTYPPYVPAKDAKDIDFVRAMVDWIQDAPFQPYYLKQAAGDTVSGWDNRLLAFFWPKPRIGYSLHHANLNPLYYRANELAKTLDKGEEWDQEWRDMAVKTTNELFQISGTPQKDVTIENVKAVIKAAVDGNENAAAKMNSGWSYLAAVCTDHLNGLVGRLPMATWNSRIAASVISRLDFLLAEAGVEDLAERFDGIGTIPGWGGTRPRQYSLDWPNGYRSWNTQIKASRLIGQMAYILNNDELEEGSRKYPKMPLAAGGTGDWTVRGVQGVLFGDGY
;
A
#
# COMPACT_ATOMS: atom_id res chain seq x y z
N MET A 1 25.67 -5.46 -3.63
CA MET A 1 24.73 -4.90 -2.65
C MET A 1 25.10 -3.46 -2.32
N MET A 2 24.15 -2.72 -1.76
CA MET A 2 24.27 -1.37 -1.22
C MET A 2 23.71 -1.40 0.21
N TYR A 3 24.52 -1.04 1.17
CA TYR A 3 24.30 -1.07 2.62
C TYR A 3 24.07 0.34 3.18
N PHE A 4 23.03 0.47 4.00
CA PHE A 4 22.69 1.70 4.72
C PHE A 4 23.18 1.59 6.16
N LYS A 5 24.26 2.29 6.49
CA LYS A 5 24.90 2.24 7.81
C LYS A 5 23.93 2.66 8.93
N HIS A 6 23.19 3.74 8.69
CA HIS A 6 22.23 4.31 9.65
C HIS A 6 20.92 3.50 9.77
N ALA A 7 20.74 2.49 8.92
CA ALA A 7 19.64 1.52 9.00
C ALA A 7 20.17 0.12 9.39
N GLU A 8 21.08 0.06 10.37
CA GLU A 8 21.65 -1.19 10.89
C GLU A 8 22.26 -2.09 9.78
N HIS A 9 22.96 -1.48 8.83
CA HIS A 9 23.53 -2.16 7.66
C HIS A 9 22.49 -2.87 6.77
N PHE A 10 21.25 -2.40 6.77
CA PHE A 10 20.23 -2.88 5.84
C PHE A 10 20.73 -2.81 4.40
N ALA A 11 20.54 -3.90 3.66
CA ALA A 11 21.14 -4.08 2.35
C ALA A 11 20.06 -4.15 1.25
N ILE A 12 20.28 -3.44 0.16
CA ILE A 12 19.49 -3.55 -1.07
C ILE A 12 20.38 -3.92 -2.26
N ASN A 13 19.76 -4.45 -3.31
CA ASN A 13 20.45 -4.60 -4.58
C ASN A 13 20.73 -3.21 -5.20
N LYS A 14 21.91 -3.02 -5.81
CA LYS A 14 22.25 -1.79 -6.54
C LYS A 14 21.26 -1.52 -7.68
N ALA A 15 20.80 -2.58 -8.36
CA ALA A 15 19.79 -2.47 -9.41
C ALA A 15 18.47 -1.91 -8.88
N LEU A 16 18.06 -2.29 -7.67
CA LEU A 16 16.87 -1.74 -7.03
C LEU A 16 17.03 -0.24 -6.72
N PHE A 17 18.22 0.20 -6.29
CA PHE A 17 18.49 1.62 -6.10
C PHE A 17 18.42 2.39 -7.42
N LEU A 18 19.02 1.86 -8.49
CA LEU A 18 18.99 2.48 -9.83
C LEU A 18 17.56 2.55 -10.39
N ALA A 19 16.75 1.52 -10.15
CA ALA A 19 15.33 1.55 -10.47
C ALA A 19 14.60 2.66 -9.68
N ALA A 20 14.84 2.75 -8.37
CA ALA A 20 14.24 3.78 -7.53
C ALA A 20 14.65 5.20 -7.96
N TRP A 21 15.90 5.41 -8.35
CA TRP A 21 16.38 6.65 -8.97
C TRP A 21 15.54 7.01 -10.20
N LYS A 22 15.37 6.07 -11.14
CA LYS A 22 14.58 6.27 -12.35
C LYS A 22 13.10 6.56 -12.04
N VAL A 23 12.52 5.89 -11.05
CA VAL A 23 11.15 6.15 -10.57
C VAL A 23 11.03 7.54 -9.98
N TRP A 24 12.01 7.98 -9.20
CA TRP A 24 12.02 9.31 -8.58
C TRP A 24 12.02 10.42 -9.63
N PHE A 25 12.90 10.30 -10.64
CA PHE A 25 12.91 11.23 -11.79
C PHE A 25 11.60 11.21 -12.59
N LYS A 26 10.98 10.03 -12.76
CA LYS A 26 9.67 9.93 -13.43
C LYS A 26 8.57 10.65 -12.63
N ARG A 27 8.56 10.50 -11.30
CA ARG A 27 7.56 11.07 -10.40
C ARG A 27 7.62 12.60 -10.35
N PHE A 28 8.82 13.16 -10.24
CA PHE A 28 9.04 14.60 -10.08
C PHE A 28 9.37 15.33 -11.40
N LYS A 29 9.13 14.69 -12.55
CA LYS A 29 9.45 15.24 -13.88
C LYS A 29 8.81 16.61 -14.16
N ASN A 30 7.71 16.96 -13.47
CA ASN A 30 6.90 18.15 -13.72
C ASN A 30 6.70 19.05 -12.49
N SER A 31 7.31 18.77 -11.33
CA SER A 31 6.96 19.47 -10.08
C SER A 31 7.59 20.85 -9.90
N ASP A 32 8.64 21.19 -10.65
CA ASP A 32 9.52 22.31 -10.29
C ASP A 32 9.39 23.53 -11.23
N GLY A 33 8.29 23.64 -12.01
CA GLY A 33 8.05 24.78 -12.91
C GLY A 33 9.12 25.02 -14.00
N GLY A 34 10.14 24.16 -14.06
CA GLY A 34 11.30 24.24 -14.94
C GLY A 34 11.12 23.36 -16.16
N ASN A 35 11.47 23.91 -17.31
CA ASN A 35 11.37 23.31 -18.64
C ASN A 35 12.41 22.18 -18.83
N HIS A 36 12.39 21.16 -17.98
CA HIS A 36 13.44 20.14 -17.96
C HIS A 36 12.82 18.75 -18.09
N GLN A 37 12.77 18.26 -19.33
CA GLN A 37 12.80 16.83 -19.61
C GLN A 37 14.14 16.25 -19.11
N ILE A 38 14.34 16.15 -17.79
CA ILE A 38 15.57 15.57 -17.25
C ILE A 38 15.49 14.05 -17.44
N ASP A 39 16.23 13.55 -18.42
CA ASP A 39 16.50 12.13 -18.53
C ASP A 39 17.21 11.66 -17.24
N TRP A 40 16.61 10.69 -16.55
CA TRP A 40 17.15 10.09 -15.31
C TRP A 40 18.61 9.64 -15.43
N LYS A 41 19.10 9.37 -16.65
CA LYS A 41 20.50 9.01 -16.92
C LYS A 41 21.49 10.15 -16.68
N PHE A 42 21.07 11.38 -16.98
CA PHE A 42 21.91 12.58 -16.90
C PHE A 42 21.46 13.55 -15.81
N GLY A 43 20.32 13.23 -15.18
CA GLY A 43 19.75 14.05 -14.14
C GLY A 43 20.62 14.11 -12.90
N LYS A 44 20.53 15.27 -12.26
CA LYS A 44 21.21 15.56 -10.99
C LYS A 44 20.17 15.61 -9.88
N MET A 45 20.51 15.05 -8.73
CA MET A 45 19.68 15.10 -7.53
C MET A 45 20.46 15.78 -6.41
N PRO A 46 19.88 16.77 -5.71
CA PRO A 46 20.54 17.41 -4.57
C PRO A 46 21.02 16.38 -3.55
N ILE A 47 22.26 16.54 -3.11
CA ILE A 47 22.83 15.84 -1.95
C ILE A 47 22.56 16.73 -0.74
N GLY A 48 21.88 16.19 0.26
CA GLY A 48 21.59 16.94 1.48
C GLY A 48 21.36 15.97 2.62
N ALA A 49 22.41 15.70 3.37
CA ALA A 49 22.29 15.09 4.69
C ALA A 49 21.34 15.95 5.54
N SER A 50 20.43 15.31 6.27
CA SER A 50 19.50 15.99 7.14
C SER A 50 19.20 15.11 8.33
N ASP A 51 19.22 15.71 9.52
CA ASP A 51 18.76 15.09 10.76
C ASP A 51 17.24 15.28 10.98
N ASN A 52 16.57 16.01 10.07
CA ASN A 52 15.13 16.23 10.16
C ASN A 52 14.36 14.92 9.95
N SER A 53 13.12 14.87 10.46
CA SER A 53 12.22 13.74 10.19
C SER A 53 11.85 13.67 8.70
N LEU A 54 11.35 12.52 8.23
CA LEU A 54 10.91 12.39 6.84
C LEU A 54 9.80 13.38 6.50
N SER A 55 8.85 13.58 7.43
CA SER A 55 7.74 14.52 7.25
C SER A 55 8.25 15.96 7.11
N ASP A 56 9.25 16.35 7.91
CA ASP A 56 9.82 17.70 7.84
C ASP A 56 10.57 17.94 6.53
N LEU A 57 11.29 16.95 6.00
CA LEU A 57 11.90 17.03 4.66
C LEU A 57 10.85 17.31 3.58
N ILE A 58 9.69 16.66 3.66
CA ILE A 58 8.58 16.86 2.72
C ILE A 58 7.97 18.25 2.85
N ARG A 59 7.74 18.72 4.09
CA ARG A 59 7.18 20.05 4.40
C ARG A 59 8.11 21.18 3.96
N ASN A 60 9.42 20.96 4.03
CA ASN A 60 10.44 21.90 3.57
C ASN A 60 10.74 21.82 2.07
N GLU A 61 9.85 21.19 1.29
CA GLU A 61 9.96 21.06 -0.18
C GLU A 61 11.20 20.27 -0.65
N GLN A 62 11.82 19.46 0.22
CA GLN A 62 13.01 18.65 -0.10
C GLN A 62 12.65 17.25 -0.62
N ARG A 63 11.51 17.14 -1.32
CA ARG A 63 10.96 15.88 -1.84
C ARG A 63 11.83 15.27 -2.92
N PHE A 64 12.55 16.09 -3.69
CA PHE A 64 13.50 15.64 -4.69
C PHE A 64 14.94 15.75 -4.17
N SER A 65 15.40 14.73 -3.44
CA SER A 65 16.76 14.67 -2.90
C SER A 65 17.27 13.24 -2.75
N MET A 66 18.59 13.07 -2.77
CA MET A 66 19.22 11.76 -2.61
C MET A 66 18.91 11.17 -1.23
N GLU A 67 18.81 12.04 -0.22
CA GLU A 67 18.44 11.70 1.15
C GLU A 67 17.01 11.13 1.21
N MET A 68 16.05 11.82 0.59
CA MET A 68 14.66 11.35 0.51
C MET A 68 14.58 9.98 -0.18
N LEU A 69 15.23 9.83 -1.33
CA LEU A 69 15.28 8.55 -2.04
C LEU A 69 15.86 7.43 -1.15
N CYS A 70 16.98 7.67 -0.46
CA CYS A 70 17.61 6.69 0.42
C CYS A 70 16.71 6.29 1.59
N ARG A 71 16.02 7.25 2.21
CA ARG A 71 15.02 6.98 3.26
C ARG A 71 13.86 6.12 2.75
N MET A 72 13.40 6.33 1.51
CA MET A 72 12.36 5.49 0.91
C MET A 72 12.83 4.04 0.65
N MET A 73 14.13 3.80 0.62
CA MET A 73 14.72 2.48 0.35
C MET A 73 14.95 1.61 1.60
N VAL A 74 14.85 2.18 2.80
CA VAL A 74 15.06 1.46 4.07
C VAL A 74 13.73 1.08 4.74
N PRO A 75 13.72 0.12 5.68
CA PRO A 75 12.53 -0.21 6.46
C PRO A 75 11.96 1.00 7.19
N TRP A 76 10.64 0.99 7.42
CA TRP A 76 9.89 2.11 7.99
C TRP A 76 10.49 2.68 9.29
N SER A 77 11.08 1.82 10.13
CA SER A 77 11.68 2.23 11.40
C SER A 77 12.89 3.16 11.25
N PHE A 78 13.51 3.23 10.07
CA PHE A 78 14.71 4.03 9.83
C PHE A 78 14.47 5.26 8.97
N ARG A 79 13.23 5.48 8.52
CA ARG A 79 12.89 6.54 7.56
C ARG A 79 13.03 7.96 8.13
N ASN A 80 13.04 8.10 9.45
CA ASN A 80 13.30 9.38 10.11
C ASN A 80 14.80 9.63 10.38
N ASP A 81 15.67 8.66 10.11
CA ASP A 81 17.11 8.80 10.32
C ASP A 81 17.80 9.20 9.01
N GLN A 82 18.86 10.00 9.13
CA GLN A 82 19.73 10.33 8.02
C GLN A 82 20.28 9.07 7.35
N GLN A 83 20.27 9.00 6.01
CA GLN A 83 20.81 7.84 5.26
C GLN A 83 22.01 8.17 4.38
N VAL A 84 22.19 9.43 3.98
CA VAL A 84 23.29 9.90 3.15
C VAL A 84 24.29 10.68 3.99
N ASP A 85 25.55 10.28 3.94
CA ASP A 85 26.69 11.00 4.52
C ASP A 85 27.93 10.86 3.61
N ASP A 86 29.05 11.49 3.98
CA ASP A 86 30.29 11.40 3.21
C ASP A 86 30.82 9.97 3.07
N VAL A 87 30.56 9.12 4.07
CA VAL A 87 30.95 7.70 4.06
C VAL A 87 30.16 6.97 2.99
N PHE A 88 28.84 7.16 2.96
CA PHE A 88 27.95 6.59 1.96
C PHE A 88 28.34 7.00 0.54
N LEU A 89 28.60 8.29 0.30
CA LEU A 89 29.02 8.77 -1.03
C LEU A 89 30.35 8.17 -1.47
N ARG A 90 31.32 8.07 -0.54
CA ARG A 90 32.62 7.45 -0.80
C ARG A 90 32.48 5.95 -1.10
N ASP A 91 31.69 5.23 -0.32
CA ASP A 91 31.51 3.78 -0.44
C ASP A 91 30.76 3.42 -1.75
N TYR A 92 29.91 4.33 -2.24
CA TYR A 92 29.17 4.18 -3.50
C TYR A 92 29.63 5.10 -4.63
N LYS A 93 30.88 5.57 -4.61
CA LYS A 93 31.48 6.39 -5.70
C LYS A 93 31.47 5.72 -7.08
N VAL A 94 31.32 4.39 -7.12
CA VAL A 94 31.15 3.66 -8.38
C VAL A 94 29.77 3.89 -8.99
N LEU A 95 28.77 4.29 -8.20
CA LEU A 95 27.42 4.57 -8.68
C LEU A 95 27.18 6.05 -8.96
N PHE A 96 27.91 6.94 -8.28
CA PHE A 96 27.62 8.37 -8.30
C PHE A 96 28.85 9.20 -8.69
N GLU A 97 28.59 10.25 -9.45
CA GLU A 97 29.50 11.37 -9.64
C GLU A 97 28.97 12.57 -8.86
N ILE A 98 29.84 13.22 -8.09
CA ILE A 98 29.50 14.43 -7.35
C ILE A 98 29.60 15.63 -8.28
N SER A 99 28.55 16.43 -8.32
CA SER A 99 28.45 17.64 -9.13
C SER A 99 27.74 18.75 -8.33
N SER A 100 27.35 19.82 -9.03
CA SER A 100 26.50 20.86 -8.48
C SER A 100 25.30 21.14 -9.39
N LEU A 101 24.23 21.69 -8.80
CA LEU A 101 23.08 22.27 -9.48
C LEU A 101 22.73 23.61 -8.83
N THR A 102 22.02 24.46 -9.56
CA THR A 102 21.47 25.70 -9.02
C THR A 102 20.07 25.44 -8.48
N ASP A 103 19.81 25.73 -7.21
CA ASP A 103 18.48 25.63 -6.61
C ASP A 103 17.53 26.74 -7.10
N GLU A 104 16.25 26.67 -6.74
CA GLU A 104 15.24 27.67 -7.11
C GLU A 104 15.55 29.09 -6.62
N LYS A 105 16.41 29.21 -5.61
CA LYS A 105 16.87 30.48 -5.04
C LYS A 105 18.15 30.99 -5.70
N GLY A 106 18.59 30.35 -6.78
CA GLY A 106 19.80 30.72 -7.51
C GLY A 106 21.10 30.30 -6.82
N ARG A 107 21.04 29.46 -5.77
CA ARG A 107 22.22 29.04 -4.99
C ARG A 107 22.79 27.75 -5.58
N GLU A 108 24.11 27.67 -5.65
CA GLU A 108 24.78 26.43 -6.00
C GLU A 108 24.69 25.45 -4.83
N VAL A 109 24.12 24.26 -5.08
CA VAL A 109 24.00 23.17 -4.12
C VAL A 109 24.68 21.92 -4.66
N MET A 110 25.28 21.14 -3.76
CA MET A 110 25.88 19.86 -4.11
C MET A 110 24.82 18.88 -4.63
N ALA A 111 25.20 18.10 -5.63
CA ALA A 111 24.33 17.14 -6.28
C ALA A 111 25.07 15.86 -6.66
N ALA A 112 24.32 14.78 -6.86
CA ALA A 112 24.81 13.53 -7.43
C ALA A 112 24.17 13.32 -8.81
N ASN A 113 24.91 12.75 -9.74
CA ASN A 113 24.37 12.10 -10.94
C ASN A 113 24.86 10.65 -11.01
N LEU A 114 24.19 9.82 -11.82
CA LEU A 114 24.66 8.46 -12.06
C LEU A 114 25.99 8.50 -12.82
N SER A 115 26.93 7.65 -12.39
CA SER A 115 28.19 7.44 -13.10
C SER A 115 28.00 6.58 -14.36
N ALA A 116 28.99 6.58 -15.25
CA ALA A 116 29.01 5.65 -16.39
C ALA A 116 28.92 4.17 -15.95
N SER A 117 29.54 3.80 -14.81
CA SER A 117 29.47 2.45 -14.27
C SER A 117 28.08 2.09 -13.74
N ALA A 118 27.34 3.03 -13.12
CA ALA A 118 25.94 2.81 -12.76
C ALA A 118 25.08 2.50 -13.99
N LEU A 119 25.27 3.27 -15.08
CA LEU A 119 24.55 3.05 -16.33
C LEU A 119 24.92 1.70 -16.97
N GLN A 120 26.18 1.28 -16.88
CA GLN A 120 26.61 -0.04 -17.35
C GLN A 120 25.94 -1.17 -16.55
N ILE A 121 25.86 -1.05 -15.21
CA ILE A 121 25.14 -2.02 -14.37
C ILE A 121 23.68 -2.12 -14.81
N TRP A 122 23.02 -0.98 -15.04
CA TRP A 122 21.63 -0.96 -15.50
C TRP A 122 21.46 -1.62 -16.87
N ASN A 123 22.27 -1.21 -17.84
CA ASN A 123 22.14 -1.64 -19.23
C ASN A 123 22.58 -3.10 -19.47
N ALA A 124 23.37 -3.68 -18.56
CA ALA A 124 23.79 -5.08 -18.64
C ALA A 124 22.68 -6.07 -18.24
N MET A 125 21.65 -5.61 -17.52
CA MET A 125 20.50 -6.44 -17.16
C MET A 125 19.57 -6.64 -18.34
N SER A 126 18.93 -7.81 -18.39
CA SER A 126 17.83 -8.08 -19.32
C SER A 126 16.65 -7.14 -19.08
N PHE A 127 15.78 -6.99 -20.09
CA PHE A 127 14.56 -6.20 -19.95
C PHE A 127 13.65 -6.71 -18.82
N ALA A 128 13.56 -8.04 -18.64
CA ALA A 128 12.75 -8.64 -17.59
C ALA A 128 13.27 -8.26 -16.19
N GLU A 129 14.58 -8.38 -15.95
CA GLU A 129 15.20 -7.99 -14.68
C GLU A 129 15.02 -6.50 -14.39
N GLN A 130 15.16 -5.65 -15.41
CA GLN A 130 14.92 -4.21 -15.27
C GLN A 130 13.46 -3.94 -14.88
N ASP A 131 12.48 -4.59 -15.52
CA ASP A 131 11.06 -4.40 -15.25
C ASP A 131 10.66 -4.89 -13.84
N ASP A 132 11.29 -5.97 -13.36
CA ASP A 132 11.12 -6.47 -11.98
C ASP A 132 11.61 -5.44 -10.95
N TYR A 133 12.85 -4.95 -11.09
CA TYR A 133 13.38 -3.93 -10.18
C TYR A 133 12.62 -2.62 -10.26
N MET A 134 12.20 -2.20 -11.45
CA MET A 134 11.30 -1.05 -11.62
C MET A 134 10.00 -1.26 -10.86
N SER A 135 9.41 -2.46 -10.92
CA SER A 135 8.16 -2.74 -10.22
C SER A 135 8.35 -2.72 -8.70
N TYR A 136 9.42 -3.30 -8.15
CA TYR A 136 9.71 -3.20 -6.71
C TYR A 136 9.98 -1.76 -6.25
N ALA A 137 10.70 -0.99 -7.05
CA ALA A 137 10.94 0.42 -6.78
C ALA A 137 9.63 1.22 -6.80
N GLU A 138 8.79 1.03 -7.81
CA GLU A 138 7.48 1.69 -7.88
C GLU A 138 6.59 1.28 -6.72
N SER A 139 6.53 0.00 -6.35
CA SER A 139 5.79 -0.45 -5.17
C SER A 139 6.24 0.30 -3.92
N ARG A 140 7.54 0.48 -3.68
CA ARG A 140 8.05 1.19 -2.48
C ARG A 140 7.71 2.67 -2.46
N VAL A 141 7.72 3.31 -3.62
CA VAL A 141 7.39 4.74 -3.76
C VAL A 141 5.88 4.97 -3.61
N GLN A 142 5.07 4.03 -4.09
CA GLN A 142 3.62 4.12 -3.94
C GLN A 142 3.13 3.56 -2.60
N ALA A 143 3.81 2.64 -1.94
CA ALA A 143 3.30 2.03 -0.70
C ALA A 143 3.12 3.03 0.44
N ASP A 144 2.43 2.59 1.49
CA ASP A 144 2.29 3.36 2.72
C ASP A 144 3.65 3.76 3.27
N ILE A 145 3.80 5.07 3.49
CA ILE A 145 5.04 5.63 4.02
C ILE A 145 4.96 5.67 5.53
N GLU A 146 5.14 4.49 6.12
CA GLU A 146 5.22 4.32 7.57
C GLU A 146 6.51 4.96 8.13
N VAL A 147 6.41 5.61 9.29
CA VAL A 147 7.52 6.22 10.05
C VAL A 147 7.31 6.01 11.55
N ARG A 148 8.33 6.29 12.38
CA ARG A 148 8.23 6.21 13.84
C ARG A 148 7.35 7.30 14.46
N SER A 149 7.23 8.44 13.79
CA SER A 149 6.37 9.55 14.22
C SER A 149 4.90 9.27 13.93
N LYS A 150 4.01 9.96 14.64
CA LYS A 150 2.57 10.02 14.29
C LYS A 150 2.32 10.92 13.08
N ASP A 151 3.33 11.68 12.68
CA ASP A 151 3.22 12.66 11.62
C ASP A 151 2.90 12.01 10.27
N PRO A 152 1.91 12.55 9.56
CA PRO A 152 1.59 12.15 8.21
C PRO A 152 2.77 12.36 7.25
N VAL A 153 3.03 11.38 6.38
CA VAL A 153 4.03 11.47 5.31
C VAL A 153 3.35 11.33 3.95
N VAL A 154 3.17 12.45 3.24
CA VAL A 154 2.50 12.55 1.93
C VAL A 154 3.51 13.02 0.88
N LEU A 155 3.93 12.14 -0.03
CA LEU A 155 4.85 12.56 -1.12
C LEU A 155 4.13 13.40 -2.18
N ASP A 156 2.90 13.01 -2.52
CA ASP A 156 2.14 13.54 -3.65
C ASP A 156 0.90 14.28 -3.16
N ASP A 157 1.10 15.36 -2.41
CA ASP A 157 -0.04 16.19 -1.98
C ASP A 157 -0.77 16.76 -3.20
N GLN A 158 -2.05 16.40 -3.36
CA GLN A 158 -3.00 16.99 -4.31
C GLN A 158 -4.03 17.89 -3.59
N GLY A 159 -3.86 18.12 -2.30
CA GLY A 159 -4.87 18.71 -1.43
C GLY A 159 -5.69 17.65 -0.69
N ILE A 160 -6.58 18.15 0.19
CA ILE A 160 -7.50 17.31 0.97
C ILE A 160 -8.69 16.95 0.07
N GLU A 161 -9.03 15.67 -0.03
CA GLU A 161 -10.22 15.23 -0.76
C GLU A 161 -11.40 15.01 0.20
N LEU A 162 -12.49 15.72 -0.06
CA LEU A 162 -13.77 15.59 0.62
C LEU A 162 -14.65 14.59 -0.17
N ILE A 163 -14.97 13.45 0.43
CA ILE A 163 -15.91 12.50 -0.18
C ILE A 163 -17.32 13.08 -0.14
N GLY A 164 -18.06 12.92 -1.23
CA GLY A 164 -19.47 13.32 -1.33
C GLY A 164 -19.70 14.68 -2.01
N GLU A 165 -18.65 15.43 -2.36
CA GLU A 165 -18.79 16.67 -3.15
C GLU A 165 -19.23 16.39 -4.60
N ASP A 166 -18.68 15.34 -5.23
CA ASP A 166 -18.91 15.03 -6.64
C ASP A 166 -19.98 13.94 -6.87
N THR A 167 -20.25 13.09 -5.88
CA THR A 167 -21.22 12.00 -6.01
C THR A 167 -21.82 11.68 -4.65
N TYR A 168 -23.12 11.95 -4.50
CA TYR A 168 -23.88 11.66 -3.29
C TYR A 168 -24.29 10.17 -3.25
N PRO A 169 -24.35 9.52 -2.07
CA PRO A 169 -24.79 8.12 -1.96
C PRO A 169 -26.25 7.95 -2.43
N PRO A 170 -26.62 6.75 -2.95
CA PRO A 170 -27.99 6.49 -3.41
C PRO A 170 -29.05 6.65 -2.31
N TYR A 171 -28.69 6.36 -1.07
CA TYR A 171 -29.48 6.63 0.12
C TYR A 171 -28.58 6.76 1.35
N VAL A 172 -29.11 7.40 2.39
CA VAL A 172 -28.49 7.51 3.71
C VAL A 172 -29.39 6.79 4.72
N PRO A 173 -28.89 5.77 5.45
CA PRO A 173 -29.66 5.12 6.51
C PRO A 173 -30.04 6.11 7.62
N ALA A 174 -31.12 5.82 8.35
CA ALA A 174 -31.49 6.62 9.52
C ALA A 174 -30.39 6.59 10.60
N LYS A 175 -30.31 7.64 11.43
CA LYS A 175 -29.33 7.78 12.52
C LYS A 175 -29.19 6.54 13.40
N ASP A 176 -30.32 5.92 13.72
CA ASP A 176 -30.47 4.76 14.60
C ASP A 176 -30.49 3.41 13.87
N ALA A 177 -30.28 3.40 12.54
CA ALA A 177 -30.16 2.17 11.77
C ALA A 177 -28.93 1.36 12.20
N LYS A 178 -28.96 0.06 11.94
CA LYS A 178 -27.87 -0.85 12.33
C LYS A 178 -26.65 -0.61 11.45
N ASP A 179 -25.45 -0.90 11.97
CA ASP A 179 -24.21 -0.75 11.21
C ASP A 179 -24.22 -1.47 9.86
N ILE A 180 -24.88 -2.63 9.78
CA ILE A 180 -25.01 -3.37 8.52
C ILE A 180 -25.77 -2.58 7.43
N ASP A 181 -26.70 -1.70 7.81
CA ASP A 181 -27.44 -0.87 6.86
C ASP A 181 -26.54 0.24 6.27
N PHE A 182 -25.59 0.75 7.07
CA PHE A 182 -24.54 1.66 6.61
C PHE A 182 -23.50 0.94 5.73
N VAL A 183 -23.15 -0.31 6.04
CA VAL A 183 -22.30 -1.12 5.16
C VAL A 183 -22.99 -1.36 3.83
N ARG A 184 -24.30 -1.67 3.82
CA ARG A 184 -25.08 -1.82 2.58
C ARG A 184 -25.16 -0.53 1.79
N ALA A 185 -25.41 0.61 2.43
CA ALA A 185 -25.42 1.92 1.77
C ALA A 185 -24.07 2.26 1.13
N MET A 186 -22.96 1.92 1.79
CA MET A 186 -21.63 2.07 1.22
C MET A 186 -21.39 1.14 0.02
N VAL A 187 -21.85 -0.12 0.08
CA VAL A 187 -21.74 -1.06 -1.05
C VAL A 187 -22.52 -0.54 -2.27
N ASP A 188 -23.74 -0.04 -2.04
CA ASP A 188 -24.56 0.61 -3.06
C ASP A 188 -23.89 1.86 -3.64
N TRP A 189 -23.29 2.68 -2.78
CA TRP A 189 -22.58 3.86 -3.23
C TRP A 189 -21.36 3.52 -4.10
N ILE A 190 -20.57 2.51 -3.73
CA ILE A 190 -19.43 2.06 -4.56
C ILE A 190 -19.91 1.47 -5.90
N GLN A 191 -21.06 0.80 -5.91
CA GLN A 191 -21.67 0.27 -7.12
C GLN A 191 -22.01 1.40 -8.11
N ASP A 192 -22.63 2.47 -7.64
CA ASP A 192 -23.17 3.53 -8.51
C ASP A 192 -22.16 4.64 -8.82
N ALA A 193 -21.25 4.94 -7.89
CA ALA A 193 -20.34 6.05 -8.06
C ALA A 193 -19.37 5.81 -9.24
N PRO A 194 -19.05 6.85 -10.04
CA PRO A 194 -17.96 6.78 -10.98
C PRO A 194 -16.61 6.65 -10.25
N PHE A 195 -15.66 6.01 -10.90
CA PHE A 195 -14.29 5.82 -10.42
C PHE A 195 -13.28 6.04 -11.53
N GLN A 196 -12.34 6.94 -11.28
CA GLN A 196 -11.20 7.16 -12.16
C GLN A 196 -9.95 6.65 -11.44
N PRO A 197 -9.29 5.58 -11.93
CA PRO A 197 -7.99 5.19 -11.40
C PRO A 197 -6.95 6.28 -11.66
N TYR A 198 -6.07 6.51 -10.70
CA TYR A 198 -4.97 7.48 -10.80
C TYR A 198 -3.62 6.82 -10.59
N TYR A 199 -2.62 7.24 -11.36
CA TYR A 199 -1.23 6.85 -11.18
C TYR A 199 -0.34 8.08 -11.32
N LEU A 200 0.48 8.37 -10.29
CA LEU A 200 1.36 9.55 -10.25
C LEU A 200 0.62 10.85 -10.63
N LYS A 201 -0.51 11.11 -9.98
CA LYS A 201 -1.37 12.29 -10.19
C LYS A 201 -2.06 12.38 -11.57
N GLN A 202 -2.00 11.33 -12.39
CA GLN A 202 -2.60 11.30 -13.73
C GLN A 202 -3.68 10.22 -13.81
N ALA A 203 -4.77 10.53 -14.50
CA ALA A 203 -5.80 9.55 -14.82
C ALA A 203 -5.17 8.36 -15.58
N ALA A 204 -5.49 7.15 -15.14
CA ALA A 204 -5.02 5.90 -15.72
C ALA A 204 -6.21 5.09 -16.22
N GLY A 205 -6.34 4.95 -17.54
CA GLY A 205 -7.50 4.30 -18.15
C GLY A 205 -8.77 5.14 -18.09
N ASP A 206 -9.89 4.53 -18.46
CA ASP A 206 -11.20 5.17 -18.49
C ASP A 206 -11.85 5.22 -17.10
N THR A 207 -12.79 6.15 -16.92
CA THR A 207 -13.68 6.15 -15.75
C THR A 207 -14.62 4.94 -15.83
N VAL A 208 -14.78 4.23 -14.72
CA VAL A 208 -15.64 3.03 -14.60
C VAL A 208 -16.66 3.17 -13.47
N SER A 209 -17.72 2.37 -13.50
CA SER A 209 -18.67 2.23 -12.40
C SER A 209 -19.00 0.74 -12.17
N GLY A 210 -19.49 0.41 -10.99
CA GLY A 210 -19.73 -0.97 -10.58
C GLY A 210 -18.52 -1.65 -9.95
N TRP A 211 -18.79 -2.55 -9.01
CA TRP A 211 -17.75 -3.29 -8.27
C TRP A 211 -16.85 -4.12 -9.21
N ASP A 212 -17.43 -4.79 -10.19
CA ASP A 212 -16.74 -5.63 -11.16
C ASP A 212 -15.78 -4.83 -12.05
N ASN A 213 -16.23 -3.71 -12.62
CA ASN A 213 -15.37 -2.88 -13.46
C ASN A 213 -14.28 -2.18 -12.65
N ARG A 214 -14.58 -1.76 -11.41
CA ARG A 214 -13.54 -1.24 -10.49
C ARG A 214 -12.46 -2.28 -10.21
N LEU A 215 -12.84 -3.55 -10.02
CA LEU A 215 -11.87 -4.63 -9.82
C LEU A 215 -11.05 -4.90 -11.09
N LEU A 216 -11.66 -4.83 -12.27
CA LEU A 216 -10.94 -4.98 -13.55
C LEU A 216 -9.99 -3.81 -13.84
N ALA A 217 -10.35 -2.60 -13.39
CA ALA A 217 -9.53 -1.40 -13.51
C ALA A 217 -8.38 -1.35 -12.48
N PHE A 218 -8.39 -2.23 -11.47
CA PHE A 218 -7.32 -2.32 -10.48
C PHE A 218 -5.95 -2.56 -11.15
N PHE A 219 -4.93 -1.90 -10.63
CA PHE A 219 -3.54 -2.18 -10.93
C PHE A 219 -2.66 -1.98 -9.71
N TRP A 220 -1.52 -2.69 -9.67
CA TRP A 220 -0.48 -2.43 -8.69
C TRP A 220 0.88 -2.98 -9.14
N PRO A 221 1.97 -2.21 -9.03
CA PRO A 221 2.06 -0.81 -8.58
C PRO A 221 1.83 0.23 -9.69
N LYS A 222 1.66 -0.22 -10.95
CA LYS A 222 1.52 0.62 -12.15
C LYS A 222 0.45 0.11 -13.10
N PRO A 223 -0.15 0.97 -13.93
CA PRO A 223 -1.26 0.59 -14.82
C PRO A 223 -0.98 -0.63 -15.72
N ARG A 224 0.27 -0.80 -16.18
CA ARG A 224 0.65 -1.97 -16.98
C ARG A 224 0.55 -3.30 -16.22
N ILE A 225 0.62 -3.27 -14.89
CA ILE A 225 0.43 -4.42 -14.01
C ILE A 225 -1.00 -4.36 -13.45
N GLY A 226 -1.96 -4.52 -14.36
CA GLY A 226 -3.38 -4.60 -14.03
C GLY A 226 -3.75 -5.87 -13.28
N TYR A 227 -5.03 -6.01 -12.93
CA TYR A 227 -5.59 -7.07 -12.11
C TYR A 227 -5.08 -8.48 -12.44
N SER A 228 -5.21 -8.93 -13.70
CA SER A 228 -4.78 -10.28 -14.12
C SER A 228 -3.28 -10.51 -13.94
N LEU A 229 -2.43 -9.56 -14.34
CA LEU A 229 -0.98 -9.71 -14.25
C LEU A 229 -0.51 -9.62 -12.79
N HIS A 230 -1.12 -8.73 -12.00
CA HIS A 230 -0.86 -8.64 -10.57
C HIS A 230 -1.14 -9.97 -9.87
N HIS A 231 -2.29 -10.58 -10.14
CA HIS A 231 -2.63 -11.90 -9.60
C HIS A 231 -1.69 -12.99 -10.08
N ALA A 232 -1.35 -13.03 -11.38
CA ALA A 232 -0.41 -14.02 -11.91
C ALA A 232 0.96 -13.96 -11.21
N ASN A 233 1.46 -12.75 -10.94
CA ASN A 233 2.73 -12.54 -10.23
C ASN A 233 2.67 -12.98 -8.76
N LEU A 234 1.49 -12.89 -8.13
CA LEU A 234 1.29 -13.23 -6.72
C LEU A 234 0.91 -14.69 -6.47
N ASN A 235 0.34 -15.39 -7.46
CA ASN A 235 -0.13 -16.76 -7.31
C ASN A 235 0.91 -17.73 -6.69
N PRO A 236 2.20 -17.73 -7.10
CA PRO A 236 3.20 -18.60 -6.47
C PRO A 236 3.48 -18.26 -5.00
N LEU A 237 3.34 -16.99 -4.62
CA LEU A 237 3.49 -16.54 -3.23
C LEU A 237 2.27 -16.93 -2.40
N TYR A 238 1.08 -16.79 -2.96
CA TYR A 238 -0.17 -17.17 -2.30
C TYR A 238 -0.23 -18.66 -2.03
N TYR A 239 0.18 -19.47 -3.02
CA TYR A 239 0.30 -20.91 -2.83
C TYR A 239 1.21 -21.23 -1.64
N ARG A 240 2.44 -20.69 -1.62
CA ARG A 240 3.39 -20.94 -0.52
C ARG A 240 2.86 -20.46 0.83
N ALA A 241 2.29 -19.26 0.89
CA ALA A 241 1.75 -18.67 2.12
C ALA A 241 0.54 -19.46 2.67
N ASN A 242 -0.31 -19.98 1.78
CA ASN A 242 -1.43 -20.83 2.15
C ASN A 242 -0.97 -22.19 2.68
N GLU A 243 0.00 -22.83 2.04
CA GLU A 243 0.53 -24.12 2.55
C GLU A 243 1.20 -23.94 3.92
N LEU A 244 1.99 -22.89 4.10
CA LEU A 244 2.56 -22.52 5.41
C LEU A 244 1.48 -22.35 6.49
N ALA A 245 0.38 -21.67 6.15
CA ALA A 245 -0.72 -21.43 7.06
C ALA A 245 -1.49 -22.70 7.40
N LYS A 246 -1.79 -23.55 6.40
CA LYS A 246 -2.49 -24.83 6.61
C LYS A 246 -1.71 -25.77 7.52
N THR A 247 -0.38 -25.81 7.43
CA THR A 247 0.44 -26.61 8.35
C THR A 247 0.25 -26.13 9.79
N LEU A 248 0.29 -24.82 10.03
CA LEU A 248 0.09 -24.27 11.38
C LEU A 248 -1.34 -24.43 11.89
N ASP A 249 -2.35 -24.30 11.00
CA ASP A 249 -3.77 -24.50 11.34
C ASP A 249 -4.06 -25.93 11.84
N LYS A 250 -3.32 -26.92 11.32
CA LYS A 250 -3.38 -28.32 11.78
C LYS A 250 -2.64 -28.56 13.10
N GLY A 251 -1.97 -27.56 13.66
CA GLY A 251 -1.13 -27.70 14.85
C GLY A 251 0.23 -28.37 14.57
N GLU A 252 0.62 -28.48 13.30
CA GLU A 252 1.90 -29.05 12.88
C GLU A 252 3.03 -28.00 12.91
N GLU A 253 4.27 -28.47 12.84
CA GLU A 253 5.47 -27.63 12.80
C GLU A 253 6.13 -27.68 11.41
N TRP A 254 6.71 -26.56 10.98
CA TRP A 254 7.50 -26.52 9.76
C TRP A 254 8.85 -27.20 9.95
N ASP A 255 9.24 -28.02 8.98
CA ASP A 255 10.62 -28.49 8.83
C ASP A 255 11.56 -27.33 8.41
N GLN A 256 12.86 -27.63 8.26
CA GLN A 256 13.85 -26.61 7.95
C GLN A 256 13.62 -25.93 6.59
N GLU A 257 13.18 -26.67 5.57
CA GLU A 257 12.93 -26.12 4.25
C GLU A 257 11.75 -25.14 4.28
N TRP A 258 10.65 -25.52 4.94
CA TRP A 258 9.48 -24.66 5.09
C TRP A 258 9.75 -23.45 5.98
N ARG A 259 10.63 -23.55 6.97
CA ARG A 259 11.08 -22.39 7.78
C ARG A 259 11.82 -21.37 6.93
N ASP A 260 12.75 -21.80 6.10
CA ASP A 260 13.50 -20.92 5.19
C ASP A 260 12.56 -20.32 4.13
N MET A 261 11.61 -21.12 3.63
CA MET A 261 10.59 -20.68 2.70
C MET A 261 9.63 -19.65 3.32
N ALA A 262 9.29 -19.76 4.60
CA ALA A 262 8.43 -18.82 5.29
C ALA A 262 9.03 -17.41 5.33
N VAL A 263 10.31 -17.31 5.70
CA VAL A 263 11.05 -16.04 5.70
C VAL A 263 11.20 -15.49 4.28
N LYS A 264 11.53 -16.35 3.30
CA LYS A 264 11.69 -15.94 1.90
C LYS A 264 10.39 -15.41 1.31
N THR A 265 9.29 -16.18 1.40
CA THR A 265 7.96 -15.79 0.91
C THR A 265 7.50 -14.48 1.56
N THR A 266 7.71 -14.32 2.88
CA THR A 266 7.32 -13.09 3.58
C THR A 266 8.11 -11.87 3.08
N ASN A 267 9.43 -12.01 2.89
CA ASN A 267 10.24 -10.94 2.32
C ASN A 267 9.82 -10.59 0.88
N GLU A 268 9.52 -11.58 0.04
CA GLU A 268 9.04 -11.38 -1.33
C GLU A 268 7.68 -10.66 -1.36
N LEU A 269 6.75 -11.03 -0.46
CA LEU A 269 5.48 -10.32 -0.29
C LEU A 269 5.70 -8.84 0.07
N PHE A 270 6.62 -8.55 1.00
CA PHE A 270 6.95 -7.17 1.38
C PHE A 270 7.61 -6.36 0.26
N GLN A 271 8.38 -7.00 -0.63
CA GLN A 271 8.90 -6.32 -1.81
C GLN A 271 7.79 -5.94 -2.79
N ILE A 272 6.86 -6.87 -3.05
CA ILE A 272 5.76 -6.63 -3.99
C ILE A 272 4.79 -5.59 -3.46
N SER A 273 4.48 -5.62 -2.16
CA SER A 273 3.64 -4.59 -1.51
C SER A 273 4.36 -3.27 -1.28
N GLY A 274 5.69 -3.22 -1.44
CA GLY A 274 6.49 -2.02 -1.22
C GLY A 274 6.67 -1.64 0.26
N THR A 275 6.42 -2.57 1.18
CA THR A 275 6.46 -2.35 2.62
C THR A 275 7.59 -3.14 3.30
N PRO A 276 8.88 -2.88 2.97
CA PRO A 276 10.00 -3.63 3.53
C PRO A 276 10.01 -3.55 5.05
N GLN A 277 10.13 -4.72 5.69
CA GLN A 277 10.14 -4.86 7.14
C GLN A 277 11.52 -5.27 7.64
N LYS A 278 11.79 -4.95 8.91
CA LYS A 278 12.87 -5.58 9.67
C LYS A 278 12.34 -6.76 10.48
N ASP A 279 13.26 -7.55 11.02
CA ASP A 279 12.99 -8.70 11.89
C ASP A 279 12.05 -9.73 11.25
N VAL A 280 12.21 -10.01 9.95
CA VAL A 280 11.49 -11.09 9.28
C VAL A 280 12.10 -12.43 9.69
N THR A 281 11.87 -12.82 10.94
CA THR A 281 12.33 -14.08 11.54
C THR A 281 11.22 -15.12 11.49
N ILE A 282 11.60 -16.40 11.62
CA ILE A 282 10.66 -17.52 11.64
C ILE A 282 9.61 -17.34 12.73
N GLU A 283 10.02 -16.89 13.92
CA GLU A 283 9.15 -16.69 15.09
C GLU A 283 8.11 -15.62 14.82
N ASN A 284 8.52 -14.48 14.23
CA ASN A 284 7.61 -13.40 13.90
C ASN A 284 6.62 -13.81 12.80
N VAL A 285 7.10 -14.47 11.74
CA VAL A 285 6.25 -14.98 10.66
C VAL A 285 5.22 -15.97 11.21
N LYS A 286 5.67 -16.95 12.01
CA LYS A 286 4.80 -17.94 12.63
C LYS A 286 3.76 -17.31 13.57
N ALA A 287 4.17 -16.34 14.38
CA ALA A 287 3.26 -15.65 15.30
C ALA A 287 2.15 -14.90 14.55
N VAL A 288 2.48 -14.22 13.45
CA VAL A 288 1.50 -13.50 12.62
C VAL A 288 0.54 -14.47 11.95
N ILE A 289 1.05 -15.56 11.37
CA ILE A 289 0.19 -16.56 10.70
C ILE A 289 -0.77 -17.20 11.70
N LYS A 290 -0.29 -17.60 12.89
CA LYS A 290 -1.16 -18.17 13.95
C LYS A 290 -2.23 -17.18 14.39
N ALA A 291 -1.83 -15.95 14.72
CA ALA A 291 -2.77 -14.90 15.11
C ALA A 291 -3.86 -14.65 14.06
N ALA A 292 -3.48 -14.71 12.77
CA ALA A 292 -4.41 -14.56 11.66
C ALA A 292 -5.37 -15.74 11.52
N VAL A 293 -4.84 -16.96 11.50
CA VAL A 293 -5.63 -18.20 11.35
C VAL A 293 -6.61 -18.42 12.50
N ASP A 294 -6.20 -18.05 13.72
CA ASP A 294 -7.00 -18.17 14.95
C ASP A 294 -7.99 -17.00 15.13
N GLY A 295 -7.83 -15.91 14.38
CA GLY A 295 -8.61 -14.69 14.57
C GLY A 295 -8.39 -14.06 15.96
N ASN A 296 -7.16 -14.05 16.46
CA ASN A 296 -6.84 -13.57 17.80
C ASN A 296 -6.67 -12.05 17.87
N GLU A 297 -7.70 -11.35 18.38
CA GLU A 297 -7.76 -9.88 18.53
C GLU A 297 -6.71 -9.32 19.49
N ASN A 298 -6.22 -10.13 20.42
CA ASN A 298 -5.29 -9.74 21.48
C ASN A 298 -3.85 -10.25 21.23
N ALA A 299 -3.55 -10.65 19.99
CA ALA A 299 -2.23 -11.16 19.67
C ALA A 299 -1.13 -10.07 19.84
N ALA A 300 0.01 -10.48 20.39
CA ALA A 300 1.21 -9.64 20.46
C ALA A 300 2.09 -9.73 19.20
N ALA A 301 1.64 -10.47 18.18
CA ALA A 301 2.36 -10.63 16.92
C ALA A 301 2.51 -9.29 16.18
N LYS A 302 3.54 -9.16 15.34
CA LYS A 302 3.79 -7.92 14.60
C LYS A 302 2.58 -7.54 13.74
N MET A 303 2.23 -6.26 13.73
CA MET A 303 1.14 -5.71 12.93
C MET A 303 1.52 -4.33 12.40
N ASN A 304 1.38 -4.13 11.09
CA ASN A 304 1.43 -2.89 10.29
C ASN A 304 1.02 -3.24 8.83
N SER A 305 1.10 -2.31 7.87
CA SER A 305 0.60 -2.56 6.50
C SER A 305 1.28 -3.76 5.81
N GLY A 306 2.55 -4.02 6.12
CA GLY A 306 3.25 -5.24 5.67
C GLY A 306 2.70 -6.50 6.32
N TRP A 307 2.69 -6.56 7.65
CA TRP A 307 2.24 -7.76 8.37
C TRP A 307 0.74 -8.05 8.18
N SER A 308 -0.11 -7.03 7.97
CA SER A 308 -1.51 -7.21 7.59
C SER A 308 -1.65 -7.86 6.22
N TYR A 309 -0.72 -7.57 5.29
CA TYR A 309 -0.72 -8.19 3.97
C TYR A 309 -0.37 -9.68 4.06
N LEU A 310 0.62 -10.04 4.89
CA LEU A 310 0.92 -11.45 5.18
C LEU A 310 -0.29 -12.16 5.78
N ALA A 311 -0.93 -11.57 6.79
CA ALA A 311 -2.12 -12.13 7.44
C ALA A 311 -3.26 -12.36 6.43
N ALA A 312 -3.51 -11.40 5.54
CA ALA A 312 -4.53 -11.50 4.50
C ALA A 312 -4.24 -12.62 3.50
N VAL A 313 -3.00 -12.76 3.04
CA VAL A 313 -2.62 -13.81 2.10
C VAL A 313 -2.69 -15.20 2.74
N CYS A 314 -2.22 -15.34 3.99
CA CYS A 314 -2.21 -16.62 4.68
C CYS A 314 -3.61 -17.14 5.06
N THR A 315 -4.63 -16.29 5.08
CA THR A 315 -6.01 -16.65 5.44
C THR A 315 -6.95 -16.72 4.24
N ASP A 316 -6.45 -16.51 3.01
CA ASP A 316 -7.27 -16.54 1.80
C ASP A 316 -7.98 -17.90 1.60
N HIS A 317 -7.28 -18.99 1.91
CA HIS A 317 -7.84 -20.34 1.86
C HIS A 317 -9.01 -20.60 2.84
N LEU A 318 -9.27 -19.68 3.79
CA LEU A 318 -10.39 -19.76 4.71
C LEU A 318 -11.69 -19.20 4.13
N ASN A 319 -11.64 -18.57 2.95
CA ASN A 319 -12.81 -17.97 2.32
C ASN A 319 -13.89 -19.03 2.01
N GLY A 320 -15.12 -18.78 2.48
CA GLY A 320 -16.24 -19.71 2.31
C GLY A 320 -16.32 -20.83 3.36
N LEU A 321 -15.35 -20.93 4.27
CA LEU A 321 -15.41 -21.89 5.37
C LEU A 321 -16.21 -21.34 6.56
N VAL A 322 -17.21 -22.11 7.01
CA VAL A 322 -18.09 -21.72 8.12
C VAL A 322 -17.28 -21.51 9.40
N GLY A 323 -17.50 -20.39 10.08
CA GLY A 323 -16.84 -20.05 11.34
C GLY A 323 -15.37 -19.63 11.20
N ARG A 324 -14.83 -19.52 9.98
CA ARG A 324 -13.48 -19.05 9.71
C ARG A 324 -13.51 -17.62 9.15
N LEU A 325 -12.45 -16.85 9.42
CA LEU A 325 -12.33 -15.46 8.99
C LEU A 325 -11.18 -15.32 7.97
N PRO A 326 -11.46 -15.24 6.65
CA PRO A 326 -10.47 -14.72 5.71
C PRO A 326 -10.18 -13.25 6.04
N MET A 327 -8.91 -12.89 6.14
CA MET A 327 -8.50 -11.52 6.46
C MET A 327 -8.34 -10.68 5.20
N ALA A 328 -8.70 -9.40 5.32
CA ALA A 328 -8.31 -8.38 4.37
C ALA A 328 -7.09 -7.63 4.89
N THR A 329 -6.29 -7.06 4.01
CA THR A 329 -5.25 -6.09 4.41
C THR A 329 -5.95 -4.85 4.96
N TRP A 330 -5.54 -4.34 6.12
CA TRP A 330 -6.02 -3.06 6.64
C TRP A 330 -4.89 -2.03 6.63
N ASN A 331 -4.64 -1.49 5.44
CA ASN A 331 -3.64 -0.45 5.19
C ASN A 331 -4.32 0.91 4.99
N SER A 332 -3.55 1.98 4.75
CA SER A 332 -4.16 3.32 4.70
C SER A 332 -5.11 3.52 3.53
N ARG A 333 -4.88 2.87 2.37
CA ARG A 333 -5.81 2.94 1.22
C ARG A 333 -7.17 2.35 1.53
N ILE A 334 -7.17 1.13 2.07
CA ILE A 334 -8.42 0.41 2.35
C ILE A 334 -9.14 1.09 3.52
N ALA A 335 -8.41 1.48 4.57
CA ALA A 335 -8.97 2.23 5.68
C ALA A 335 -9.57 3.56 5.20
N ALA A 336 -8.87 4.31 4.35
CA ALA A 336 -9.38 5.56 3.79
C ALA A 336 -10.66 5.33 2.99
N SER A 337 -10.68 4.37 2.06
CA SER A 337 -11.83 4.06 1.20
C SER A 337 -13.10 3.69 1.99
N VAL A 338 -12.93 2.95 3.10
CA VAL A 338 -14.04 2.53 3.96
C VAL A 338 -14.45 3.65 4.91
N ILE A 339 -13.50 4.21 5.67
CA ILE A 339 -13.79 5.19 6.72
C ILE A 339 -14.37 6.46 6.12
N SER A 340 -13.86 6.95 4.99
CA SER A 340 -14.39 8.19 4.39
C SER A 340 -15.85 8.07 3.98
N ARG A 341 -16.29 6.89 3.52
CA ARG A 341 -17.69 6.67 3.12
C ARG A 341 -18.59 6.43 4.32
N LEU A 342 -18.12 5.66 5.30
CA LEU A 342 -18.88 5.46 6.55
C LEU A 342 -19.02 6.77 7.32
N ASP A 343 -17.94 7.55 7.42
CA ASP A 343 -17.94 8.87 8.04
C ASP A 343 -18.98 9.78 7.40
N PHE A 344 -18.97 9.89 6.06
CA PHE A 344 -19.95 10.67 5.33
C PHE A 344 -21.38 10.20 5.60
N LEU A 345 -21.66 8.90 5.45
CA LEU A 345 -23.00 8.34 5.67
C LEU A 345 -23.49 8.57 7.10
N LEU A 346 -22.63 8.42 8.10
CA LEU A 346 -22.96 8.64 9.51
C LEU A 346 -23.24 10.13 9.77
N ALA A 347 -22.37 11.02 9.29
CA ALA A 347 -22.51 12.46 9.44
C ALA A 347 -23.80 12.97 8.77
N GLU A 348 -24.08 12.55 7.54
CA GLU A 348 -25.32 12.89 6.83
C GLU A 348 -26.57 12.31 7.51
N ALA A 349 -26.45 11.15 8.17
CA ALA A 349 -27.51 10.60 9.01
C ALA A 349 -27.73 11.39 10.33
N GLY A 350 -26.90 12.40 10.62
CA GLY A 350 -26.95 13.21 11.82
C GLY A 350 -26.29 12.57 13.05
N VAL A 351 -25.36 11.62 12.84
CA VAL A 351 -24.49 11.11 13.90
C VAL A 351 -23.42 12.17 14.19
N GLU A 352 -23.25 12.51 15.46
CA GLU A 352 -22.29 13.54 15.92
C GLU A 352 -21.08 12.93 16.65
N ASP A 353 -21.20 11.69 17.13
CA ASP A 353 -20.17 10.91 17.82
C ASP A 353 -20.31 9.44 17.45
N LEU A 354 -19.18 8.72 17.34
CA LEU A 354 -19.18 7.31 16.95
C LEU A 354 -19.76 6.39 18.04
N ALA A 355 -19.67 6.75 19.33
CA ALA A 355 -20.10 5.90 20.44
C ALA A 355 -19.65 4.42 20.26
N GLU A 356 -20.60 3.49 20.12
CA GLU A 356 -20.35 2.05 19.88
C GLU A 356 -20.42 1.64 18.39
N ARG A 357 -20.69 2.59 17.48
CA ARG A 357 -20.80 2.35 16.03
C ARG A 357 -19.45 1.92 15.49
N PHE A 358 -19.43 0.79 14.75
CA PHE A 358 -18.20 0.26 14.14
C PHE A 358 -17.03 0.06 15.12
N ASP A 359 -17.33 -0.42 16.34
CA ASP A 359 -16.30 -0.67 17.38
C ASP A 359 -15.10 -1.47 16.85
N GLY A 360 -13.90 -0.95 17.16
CA GLY A 360 -12.62 -1.50 16.75
C GLY A 360 -12.14 -1.12 15.34
N ILE A 361 -12.98 -0.49 14.51
CA ILE A 361 -12.54 0.09 13.22
C ILE A 361 -11.79 1.40 13.48
N GLY A 362 -10.67 1.59 12.80
CA GLY A 362 -9.85 2.79 13.01
C GLY A 362 -8.95 3.15 11.82
N THR A 363 -8.53 4.40 11.82
CA THR A 363 -7.67 5.01 10.78
C THR A 363 -6.27 4.42 10.81
N ILE A 364 -5.62 4.40 9.64
CA ILE A 364 -4.23 3.95 9.48
C ILE A 364 -3.40 5.12 8.98
N PRO A 365 -2.35 5.54 9.71
CA PRO A 365 -1.44 6.57 9.26
C PRO A 365 -0.65 6.05 8.07
N GLY A 366 -0.45 6.92 7.09
CA GLY A 366 0.26 6.59 5.88
C GLY A 366 -0.48 7.17 4.69
N TRP A 367 0.22 7.89 3.84
CA TRP A 367 -0.34 8.49 2.64
C TRP A 367 0.38 7.92 1.44
N GLY A 368 0.41 6.59 1.36
CA GLY A 368 0.79 5.88 0.14
C GLY A 368 -0.16 6.22 -1.03
N GLY A 369 -1.31 6.83 -0.74
CA GLY A 369 -2.18 7.50 -1.71
C GLY A 369 -1.97 9.02 -1.76
N THR A 370 -2.53 9.64 -2.79
CA THR A 370 -2.26 11.04 -3.15
C THR A 370 -3.06 12.07 -2.34
N ARG A 371 -3.90 11.62 -1.39
CA ARG A 371 -4.99 12.48 -0.89
C ARG A 371 -5.27 12.31 0.59
N PRO A 372 -4.91 13.33 1.39
CA PRO A 372 -5.42 13.42 2.72
C PRO A 372 -6.95 13.47 2.78
N ARG A 373 -7.55 12.71 3.69
CA ARG A 373 -9.00 12.71 3.92
C ARG A 373 -9.27 13.43 5.22
N GLN A 374 -10.25 14.33 5.17
CA GLN A 374 -10.81 14.92 6.37
C GLN A 374 -12.05 14.13 6.75
N TYR A 375 -12.15 13.80 8.03
CA TYR A 375 -13.30 13.11 8.61
C TYR A 375 -14.11 14.10 9.46
N SER A 376 -15.42 13.91 9.46
CA SER A 376 -16.38 14.68 10.25
C SER A 376 -16.46 14.16 11.68
N LEU A 377 -16.24 12.85 11.86
CA LEU A 377 -16.25 12.16 13.15
C LEU A 377 -14.83 11.82 13.61
N ASP A 378 -14.66 11.71 14.94
CA ASP A 378 -13.38 11.36 15.57
C ASP A 378 -13.12 9.85 15.52
N TRP A 379 -12.69 9.35 14.36
CA TRP A 379 -12.31 7.95 14.20
C TRP A 379 -11.04 7.58 14.99
N PRO A 380 -11.03 6.48 15.75
CA PRO A 380 -9.87 6.08 16.53
C PRO A 380 -8.71 5.65 15.62
N ASN A 381 -7.49 5.66 16.17
CA ASN A 381 -6.32 5.13 15.47
C ASN A 381 -6.30 3.61 15.55
N GLY A 382 -6.41 2.94 14.40
CA GLY A 382 -6.41 1.49 14.26
C GLY A 382 -5.05 0.88 13.90
N TYR A 383 -3.98 1.70 13.85
CA TYR A 383 -2.68 1.28 13.36
C TYR A 383 -1.99 0.29 14.29
N ARG A 384 -1.41 -0.75 13.68
CA ARG A 384 -0.67 -1.81 14.38
C ARG A 384 -1.50 -2.56 15.42
N SER A 385 -2.82 -2.64 15.21
CA SER A 385 -3.80 -3.27 16.10
C SER A 385 -4.38 -4.55 15.49
N TRP A 386 -4.25 -5.68 16.18
CA TRP A 386 -4.90 -6.93 15.79
C TRP A 386 -6.42 -6.86 15.91
N ASN A 387 -6.94 -6.19 16.95
CA ASN A 387 -8.36 -5.92 17.09
C ASN A 387 -8.91 -5.24 15.82
N THR A 388 -8.29 -4.13 15.39
CA THR A 388 -8.70 -3.43 14.17
C THR A 388 -8.59 -4.30 12.93
N GLN A 389 -7.48 -5.01 12.76
CA GLN A 389 -7.28 -5.91 11.62
C GLN A 389 -8.41 -6.95 11.50
N ILE A 390 -8.83 -7.54 12.62
CA ILE A 390 -9.89 -8.55 12.65
C ILE A 390 -11.28 -7.93 12.45
N LYS A 391 -11.59 -6.83 13.12
CA LYS A 391 -12.88 -6.12 12.98
C LYS A 391 -13.08 -5.62 11.56
N ALA A 392 -12.04 -5.04 10.97
CA ALA A 392 -12.04 -4.61 9.57
C ALA A 392 -12.22 -5.77 8.59
N SER A 393 -11.56 -6.92 8.84
CA SER A 393 -11.74 -8.12 8.02
C SER A 393 -13.17 -8.63 8.09
N ARG A 394 -13.84 -8.57 9.25
CA ARG A 394 -15.26 -8.92 9.38
C ARG A 394 -16.16 -7.95 8.63
N LEU A 395 -15.88 -6.64 8.70
CA LEU A 395 -16.62 -5.62 7.95
C LEU A 395 -16.51 -5.85 6.44
N ILE A 396 -15.31 -6.13 5.93
CA ILE A 396 -15.10 -6.47 4.51
C ILE A 396 -15.79 -7.79 4.15
N GLY A 397 -15.81 -8.76 5.06
CA GLY A 397 -16.61 -9.98 4.93
C GLY A 397 -18.11 -9.70 4.81
N GLN A 398 -18.64 -8.71 5.53
CA GLN A 398 -20.04 -8.27 5.39
C GLN A 398 -20.30 -7.65 4.01
N MET A 399 -19.36 -6.86 3.47
CA MET A 399 -19.48 -6.36 2.10
C MET A 399 -19.53 -7.50 1.08
N ALA A 400 -18.63 -8.48 1.19
CA ALA A 400 -18.63 -9.65 0.32
C ALA A 400 -19.94 -10.44 0.42
N TYR A 401 -20.49 -10.58 1.63
CA TYR A 401 -21.80 -11.19 1.86
C TYR A 401 -22.92 -10.41 1.15
N ILE A 402 -22.99 -9.08 1.33
CA ILE A 402 -23.97 -8.20 0.67
C ILE A 402 -23.88 -8.35 -0.86
N LEU A 403 -22.67 -8.26 -1.41
CA LEU A 403 -22.42 -8.40 -2.86
C LEU A 403 -22.87 -9.75 -3.43
N ASN A 404 -22.91 -10.79 -2.61
CA ASN A 404 -23.29 -12.14 -3.01
C ASN A 404 -24.78 -12.46 -2.79
N ASN A 405 -25.44 -11.82 -1.82
CA ASN A 405 -26.74 -12.28 -1.33
C ASN A 405 -27.87 -11.23 -1.40
N ASP A 406 -27.56 -9.93 -1.57
CA ASP A 406 -28.63 -8.96 -1.78
C ASP A 406 -29.26 -9.15 -3.17
N GLU A 407 -30.59 -9.10 -3.22
CA GLU A 407 -31.42 -9.34 -4.40
C GLU A 407 -32.24 -8.09 -4.77
N LEU A 408 -32.58 -7.96 -6.04
CA LEU A 408 -33.62 -7.05 -6.53
C LEU A 408 -35.01 -7.58 -6.16
N GLU A 409 -36.05 -6.76 -6.29
CA GLU A 409 -37.44 -7.16 -5.98
C GLU A 409 -37.91 -8.40 -6.75
N GLU A 410 -37.38 -8.60 -7.95
CA GLU A 410 -37.64 -9.74 -8.83
C GLU A 410 -36.88 -11.03 -8.45
N GLY A 411 -36.09 -11.00 -7.37
CA GLY A 411 -35.31 -12.15 -6.86
C GLY A 411 -34.01 -12.42 -7.62
N SER A 412 -33.63 -11.53 -8.56
CA SER A 412 -32.33 -11.59 -9.22
C SER A 412 -31.25 -10.97 -8.34
N ARG A 413 -30.01 -11.44 -8.46
CA ARG A 413 -28.88 -10.90 -7.69
C ARG A 413 -28.68 -9.41 -8.03
N LYS A 414 -28.58 -8.56 -7.00
CA LYS A 414 -28.46 -7.12 -7.16
C LYS A 414 -27.14 -6.68 -7.80
N TYR A 415 -26.03 -7.31 -7.42
CA TYR A 415 -24.69 -6.91 -7.85
C TYR A 415 -24.08 -7.91 -8.85
N PRO A 416 -23.26 -7.45 -9.81
CA PRO A 416 -22.52 -8.33 -10.70
C PRO A 416 -21.63 -9.33 -9.94
N LYS A 417 -21.39 -10.50 -10.57
CA LYS A 417 -20.43 -11.48 -10.05
C LYS A 417 -19.00 -10.92 -10.12
N MET A 418 -18.16 -11.38 -9.20
CA MET A 418 -16.76 -10.97 -9.13
C MET A 418 -15.99 -11.48 -10.36
N PRO A 419 -15.28 -10.62 -11.10
CA PRO A 419 -14.40 -11.07 -12.18
C PRO A 419 -13.17 -11.81 -11.63
N LEU A 420 -12.84 -12.95 -12.26
CA LEU A 420 -11.67 -13.74 -11.90
C LEU A 420 -10.47 -13.32 -12.74
N ALA A 421 -9.28 -13.26 -12.11
CA ALA A 421 -8.05 -12.83 -12.78
C ALA A 421 -7.66 -13.69 -14.00
N ALA A 422 -8.02 -14.98 -13.99
CA ALA A 422 -7.80 -15.92 -15.09
C ALA A 422 -8.93 -15.91 -16.15
N GLY A 423 -9.90 -15.00 -16.02
CA GLY A 423 -11.11 -14.96 -16.84
C GLY A 423 -12.31 -15.66 -16.19
N GLY A 424 -13.51 -15.26 -16.60
CA GLY A 424 -14.77 -15.73 -16.02
C GLY A 424 -15.19 -14.94 -14.77
N THR A 425 -16.21 -15.44 -14.07
CA THR A 425 -16.76 -14.80 -12.87
C THR A 425 -17.05 -15.81 -11.76
N GLY A 426 -17.02 -15.34 -10.52
CA GLY A 426 -17.31 -16.13 -9.31
C GLY A 426 -17.97 -15.29 -8.22
N ASP A 427 -18.13 -15.87 -7.04
CA ASP A 427 -18.62 -15.13 -5.88
C ASP A 427 -17.56 -14.16 -5.35
N TRP A 428 -18.02 -13.05 -4.79
CA TRP A 428 -17.14 -12.07 -4.15
C TRP A 428 -16.48 -12.69 -2.92
N THR A 429 -15.16 -12.57 -2.88
CA THR A 429 -14.34 -12.95 -1.73
C THR A 429 -13.88 -11.71 -0.98
N VAL A 430 -13.41 -11.88 0.25
CA VAL A 430 -12.78 -10.78 1.01
C VAL A 430 -11.63 -10.15 0.22
N ARG A 431 -10.85 -10.96 -0.51
CA ARG A 431 -9.76 -10.48 -1.38
C ARG A 431 -10.24 -9.71 -2.60
N GLY A 432 -11.36 -10.09 -3.21
CA GLY A 432 -11.96 -9.36 -4.32
C GLY A 432 -12.41 -7.96 -3.89
N VAL A 433 -13.13 -7.89 -2.77
CA VAL A 433 -13.55 -6.61 -2.16
C VAL A 433 -12.31 -5.77 -1.79
N GLN A 434 -11.29 -6.40 -1.19
CA GLN A 434 -10.02 -5.73 -0.89
C GLN A 434 -9.37 -5.09 -2.12
N GLY A 435 -9.41 -5.76 -3.28
CA GLY A 435 -8.86 -5.23 -4.53
C GLY A 435 -9.52 -3.92 -4.95
N VAL A 436 -10.85 -3.86 -4.89
CA VAL A 436 -11.62 -2.63 -5.18
C VAL A 436 -11.29 -1.53 -4.18
N LEU A 437 -11.39 -1.83 -2.87
CA LEU A 437 -11.15 -0.84 -1.82
C LEU A 437 -9.72 -0.29 -1.84
N PHE A 438 -8.74 -1.12 -2.21
CA PHE A 438 -7.35 -0.68 -2.35
C PHE A 438 -7.20 0.29 -3.54
N GLY A 439 -7.85 0.02 -4.67
CA GLY A 439 -7.84 0.92 -5.83
C GLY A 439 -8.53 2.26 -5.55
N ASP A 440 -9.66 2.21 -4.83
CA ASP A 440 -10.44 3.39 -4.44
C ASP A 440 -9.70 4.34 -3.50
N GLY A 441 -8.79 3.82 -2.67
CA GLY A 441 -8.05 4.61 -1.68
C GLY A 441 -6.89 5.44 -2.25
N TYR A 442 -6.76 5.59 -3.56
CA TYR A 442 -5.60 6.18 -4.24
C TYR A 442 -5.67 7.69 -4.42
#